data_AF-A0A0H3FD80-F1
#
_entry.id   AF-A0A0H3FD80-F1
#
_cell.length_a   1.000
_cell.length_b   1.000
_cell.length_c   1.000
_cell.angle_alpha   90.00
_cell.angle_beta   90.00
_cell.angle_gamma   90.00
#
_symmetry.space_group_name_H-M   'P 1'
#
loop_
_entity.id
_entity.type
_entity.pdbx_description
1 polymer ?
#
loop_
_entity_poly.entity_id
_entity_poly.type
_entity_poly.pdbx_seq_one_letter_code
_entity_poly.pdbx_strand_id
1 'polypeptide(L)'
;MAEKHVIDLVMSVNKQAEETAMQQIMLRNFIIVMCRSMTDEQKNQVRWQMRQIHQVSDAEHRNGDTDMLEKTRRDVEIMLELIN
;
A
#
# COMPACT_ATOMS: atom_id res chain seq x y z
N MET A 1 -11.07 -19.73 37.07
CA MET A 1 -9.90 -20.26 36.32
C MET A 1 -10.10 -20.18 34.81
N ALA A 2 -11.25 -20.59 34.26
CA ALA A 2 -11.54 -20.48 32.82
C ALA A 2 -11.72 -19.03 32.34
N GLU A 3 -12.43 -18.18 33.08
CA GLU A 3 -12.63 -16.76 32.72
C GLU A 3 -11.34 -15.96 32.58
N LYS A 4 -10.35 -16.21 33.46
CA LYS A 4 -9.06 -15.53 33.41
C LYS A 4 -8.31 -15.84 32.11
N HIS A 5 -8.35 -17.09 31.64
CA HIS A 5 -7.73 -17.48 30.37
C HIS A 5 -8.43 -16.87 29.15
N VAL A 6 -9.76 -16.68 29.21
CA VAL A 6 -10.52 -16.02 28.14
C VAL A 6 -10.16 -14.54 28.06
N ILE A 7 -10.04 -13.86 29.20
CA ILE A 7 -9.62 -12.45 29.25
C ILE A 7 -8.18 -12.29 28.74
N ASP A 8 -7.25 -13.14 29.18
CA ASP A 8 -5.86 -13.10 28.73
C ASP A 8 -5.72 -13.31 27.20
N LEU A 9 -6.56 -14.18 26.61
CA LEU A 9 -6.63 -14.39 25.17
C LEU A 9 -7.21 -13.18 24.42
N VAL A 10 -8.28 -12.58 24.92
CA VAL A 10 -8.86 -11.37 24.30
C VAL A 10 -7.87 -10.21 24.34
N MET A 11 -7.13 -10.06 25.44
CA MET A 11 -6.11 -9.03 25.60
C MET A 11 -4.91 -9.26 24.66
N SER A 12 -4.49 -10.51 24.45
CA SER A 12 -3.39 -10.82 23.51
C SER A 12 -3.77 -10.53 22.06
N VAL A 13 -5.00 -10.86 21.66
CA VAL A 13 -5.55 -10.53 20.33
C VAL A 13 -5.64 -9.02 20.14
N ASN A 14 -6.13 -8.28 21.14
CA ASN A 14 -6.20 -6.82 21.09
C ASN A 14 -4.81 -6.18 20.96
N LYS A 15 -3.83 -6.66 21.73
CA LYS A 15 -2.45 -6.17 21.64
C LYS A 15 -1.87 -6.40 20.25
N GLN A 16 -2.09 -7.57 19.67
CA GLN A 16 -1.59 -7.88 18.33
C GLN A 16 -2.29 -7.05 17.24
N ALA A 17 -3.59 -6.77 17.40
CA ALA A 17 -4.32 -5.86 16.51
C ALA A 17 -3.77 -4.42 16.60
N GLU A 18 -3.46 -3.94 17.80
CA GLU A 18 -2.87 -2.62 18.05
C GLU A 18 -1.45 -2.51 17.47
N GLU A 19 -0.60 -3.52 17.70
CA GLU A 19 0.75 -3.59 17.11
C GLU A 19 0.68 -3.59 15.58
N THR A 20 -0.26 -4.33 14.99
CA THR A 20 -0.49 -4.37 13.54
C THR A 20 -0.93 -3.00 13.02
N ALA A 21 -1.88 -2.34 13.70
CA ALA A 21 -2.32 -0.99 13.34
C ALA A 21 -1.18 0.03 13.43
N MET A 22 -0.35 -0.06 14.47
CA MET A 22 0.83 0.81 14.64
C MET A 22 1.86 0.57 13.54
N GLN A 23 2.14 -0.68 13.18
CA GLN A 23 3.01 -1.02 12.06
C GLN A 23 2.49 -0.45 10.73
N GLN A 24 1.18 -0.55 10.47
CA GLN A 24 0.58 0.03 9.27
C GLN A 24 0.70 1.56 9.24
N ILE A 25 0.50 2.23 10.38
CA ILE A 25 0.68 3.69 10.50
C ILE A 25 2.14 4.08 10.24
N MET A 26 3.10 3.35 10.82
CA MET A 26 4.53 3.59 10.60
C MET A 26 4.93 3.39 9.14
N LEU A 27 4.46 2.31 8.50
CA LEU A 27 4.71 2.05 7.09
C LEU A 27 4.14 3.16 6.20
N ARG A 28 2.90 3.59 6.46
CA ARG A 28 2.28 4.72 5.74
C ARG A 28 3.11 6.00 5.88
N ASN A 29 3.54 6.34 7.09
CA ASN A 29 4.36 7.52 7.35
C ASN A 29 5.72 7.44 6.64
N PHE A 30 6.35 6.27 6.66
CA PHE A 30 7.61 6.02 5.94
C PHE A 30 7.47 6.25 4.44
N ILE A 31 6.41 5.71 3.81
CA ILE A 31 6.13 5.90 2.39
C ILE A 31 5.94 7.40 2.07
N ILE A 32 5.17 8.13 2.90
CA ILE A 32 4.96 9.57 2.71
C ILE A 32 6.29 10.35 2.75
N VAL A 33 7.15 10.05 3.73
CA VAL A 33 8.47 10.70 3.84
C VAL A 33 9.32 10.40 2.62
N MET A 34 9.37 9.13 2.18
CA MET A 34 10.10 8.72 0.99
C MET A 34 9.61 9.50 -0.25
N CYS A 35 8.30 9.53 -0.52
CA CYS A 35 7.72 10.26 -1.65
C CYS A 35 8.02 11.77 -1.61
N ARG A 36 7.95 12.39 -0.44
CA ARG A 36 8.26 13.82 -0.27
C ARG A 36 9.75 14.15 -0.41
N SER A 37 10.62 13.23 -0.02
CA SER A 37 12.08 13.39 -0.10
C SER A 37 12.66 13.16 -1.49
N MET A 38 11.85 12.70 -2.45
CA MET A 38 12.27 12.49 -3.83
C MET A 38 12.69 13.80 -4.49
N THR A 39 13.80 13.76 -5.23
CA THR A 39 14.17 14.85 -6.14
C THR A 39 13.20 14.93 -7.32
N ASP A 40 13.12 16.08 -7.98
CA ASP A 40 12.23 16.24 -9.14
C ASP A 40 12.51 15.25 -10.27
N GLU A 41 13.80 14.89 -10.46
CA GLU A 41 14.21 13.84 -11.40
C GLU A 41 13.63 12.47 -11.02
N GLN A 42 13.75 12.08 -9.74
CA GLN A 42 13.19 10.82 -9.26
C GLN A 42 11.65 10.79 -9.37
N LYS A 43 10.98 11.92 -9.08
CA LYS A 43 9.52 12.04 -9.26
C LYS A 43 9.13 11.87 -10.72
N ASN A 44 9.89 12.45 -11.65
CA ASN A 44 9.64 12.31 -13.08
C ASN A 44 9.85 10.87 -13.58
N GLN A 45 10.88 10.18 -13.07
CA GLN A 45 11.11 8.77 -13.36
C GLN A 45 9.96 7.89 -12.87
N VAL A 46 9.52 8.07 -11.63
CA VAL A 46 8.37 7.31 -11.11
C VAL A 46 7.11 7.59 -11.91
N ARG A 47 6.78 8.87 -12.21
CA ARG A 47 5.65 9.22 -13.08
C ARG A 47 5.74 8.55 -14.45
N TRP A 48 6.94 8.44 -15.02
CA TRP A 48 7.15 7.77 -16.30
C TRP A 48 6.95 6.26 -16.21
N GLN A 49 7.51 5.60 -15.20
CA GLN A 49 7.31 4.17 -14.95
C GLN A 49 5.83 3.84 -14.72
N MET A 50 5.11 4.69 -13.99
CA MET A 50 3.68 4.53 -13.78
C MET A 50 2.87 4.60 -15.07
N ARG A 51 3.20 5.53 -15.98
CA ARG A 51 2.56 5.57 -17.31
C ARG A 51 2.82 4.31 -18.13
N GLN A 52 4.02 3.73 -18.04
CA GLN A 52 4.33 2.47 -18.71
C GLN A 52 3.50 1.31 -18.14
N ILE A 53 3.36 1.23 -16.81
CA ILE A 53 2.53 0.21 -16.16
C ILE A 53 1.06 0.33 -16.58
N HIS A 54 0.51 1.55 -16.64
CA HIS A 54 -0.85 1.77 -17.16
C HIS A 54 -1.01 1.30 -18.61
N GLN A 55 -0.04 1.59 -19.48
CA GLN A 55 -0.10 1.17 -20.89
C GLN A 55 -0.05 -0.35 -21.05
N VAL A 56 0.77 -1.04 -20.24
CA VAL A 56 0.85 -2.50 -20.20
C VAL A 56 -0.45 -3.08 -19.65
N SER A 57 -0.93 -2.55 -18.53
CA SER A 57 -2.21 -2.94 -17.91
C SER A 57 -3.39 -2.75 -18.88
N ASP A 58 -3.47 -1.64 -19.61
CA ASP A 58 -4.52 -1.42 -20.60
C ASP A 58 -4.44 -2.41 -21.76
N ALA A 59 -3.23 -2.85 -22.13
CA ALA A 59 -3.03 -3.87 -23.15
C ALA A 59 -3.39 -5.27 -22.66
N GLU A 60 -3.06 -5.61 -21.41
CA GLU A 60 -3.37 -6.89 -20.78
C GLU A 60 -4.84 -7.01 -20.39
N HIS A 61 -5.51 -5.89 -20.05
CA HIS A 61 -6.95 -5.84 -19.78
C HIS A 61 -7.76 -6.21 -21.04
N ARG A 62 -7.27 -5.82 -22.22
CA ARG A 62 -7.83 -6.27 -23.52
C ARG A 62 -7.64 -7.77 -23.77
N ASN A 63 -6.72 -8.42 -23.04
CA ASN A 63 -6.41 -9.85 -23.17
C ASN A 63 -7.06 -10.71 -22.06
N GLY A 64 -7.83 -10.12 -21.14
CA GLY A 64 -8.77 -10.85 -20.26
C GLY A 64 -8.32 -11.14 -18.83
N ASP A 65 -7.14 -10.71 -18.40
CA ASP A 65 -6.66 -10.93 -17.00
C ASP A 65 -6.93 -9.69 -16.14
N THR A 66 -8.14 -9.55 -15.61
CA THR A 66 -8.67 -8.24 -15.14
C THR A 66 -8.42 -7.92 -13.66
N ASP A 67 -8.35 -8.90 -12.76
CA ASP A 67 -8.30 -8.67 -11.32
C ASP A 67 -6.92 -8.20 -10.81
N MET A 68 -5.84 -8.77 -11.33
CA MET A 68 -4.46 -8.36 -10.96
C MET A 68 -4.15 -6.94 -11.49
N LEU A 69 -4.72 -6.59 -12.64
CA LEU A 69 -4.54 -5.31 -13.29
C LEU A 69 -5.27 -4.18 -12.55
N GLU A 70 -6.50 -4.43 -12.10
CA GLU A 70 -7.26 -3.43 -11.35
C GLU A 70 -6.59 -3.09 -10.01
N LYS A 71 -6.02 -4.08 -9.34
CA LYS A 71 -5.20 -3.87 -8.13
C LYS A 71 -3.95 -3.04 -8.43
N THR A 72 -3.20 -3.42 -9.46
CA THR A 72 -1.97 -2.72 -9.86
C THR A 72 -2.27 -1.26 -10.23
N ARG A 73 -3.35 -1.01 -10.98
CA ARG A 73 -3.81 0.33 -11.34
C ARG A 73 -4.09 1.21 -10.11
N ARG A 74 -4.78 0.65 -9.12
CA ARG A 74 -5.14 1.36 -7.89
C ARG A 74 -3.90 1.71 -7.04
N ASP A 75 -2.95 0.78 -6.96
CA ASP A 75 -1.69 1.01 -6.25
C ASP A 75 -0.86 2.13 -6.92
N VAL A 76 -0.88 2.20 -8.25
CA VAL A 76 -0.24 3.26 -9.04
C VAL A 76 -0.88 4.63 -8.80
N GLU A 77 -2.21 4.70 -8.79
CA GLU A 77 -2.95 5.95 -8.51
C GLU A 77 -2.63 6.51 -7.12
N ILE A 78 -2.59 5.66 -6.09
CA ILE A 78 -2.22 6.04 -4.73
C ILE A 78 -0.79 6.60 -4.68
N MET A 79 0.16 5.96 -5.38
CA MET A 79 1.54 6.46 -5.44
C MET A 79 1.64 7.81 -6.14
N LEU A 80 0.85 8.07 -7.18
CA LEU A 80 0.81 9.37 -7.86
C LEU A 80 0.25 10.48 -6.96
N GLU A 81 -0.79 10.19 -6.19
CA GLU A 81 -1.33 11.13 -5.18
C GLU A 81 -0.31 11.46 -4.09
N LEU A 82 0.55 10.51 -3.71
CA LEU A 82 1.56 10.70 -2.65
C LEU A 82 2.79 11.50 -3.12
N ILE A 83 3.05 11.55 -4.43
CA ILE A 83 4.22 12.22 -5.03
C ILE A 83 3.93 13.67 -5.45
N ASN A 84 2.66 13.99 -5.73
CA ASN A 84 2.20 15.33 -6.10
C ASN A 84 1.87 16.19 -4.88
#